data_AF-A0A8H5M937-F1
#
_entry.id   AF-A0A8H5M937-F1
#
_cell.length_a   1.000
_cell.length_b   1.000
_cell.length_c   1.000
_cell.angle_alpha   90.00
_cell.angle_beta   90.00
_cell.angle_gamma   90.00
#
_symmetry.space_group_name_H-M   'P 1'
#
loop_
_entity.id
_entity.type
_entity.pdbx_description
1 polymer ?
#
loop_
_entity_poly.entity_id
_entity_poly.type
_entity_poly.pdbx_seq_one_letter_code
_entity_poly.pdbx_strand_id
1 'polypeptide(L)'
;MSNTDDYDSLSKEEREARDKEDRARERAEQSALPYKWTQELGEVDVNIPVPKGTRAKDLAILIQKKKLSVGLKGQDKILDGELCMEIKVEESTWTIEDNQSVLIHLEKLNKERWWENVLTHHPKIDTRKIEPGNSKLSDLDGETR
;
A
#
# COMPACT_ATOMS: atom_id res chain seq x y z
N MET A 1 16.30 -6.66 -25.37
CA MET A 1 17.08 -5.49 -25.80
C MET A 1 16.08 -4.37 -26.01
N SER A 2 16.00 -3.27 -25.27
CA SER A 2 16.49 -2.87 -23.95
C SER A 2 15.78 -1.54 -23.69
N ASN A 3 14.66 -1.55 -22.95
CA ASN A 3 13.95 -0.30 -22.63
C ASN A 3 14.75 0.64 -21.72
N THR A 4 15.86 0.14 -21.15
CA THR A 4 16.75 0.87 -20.25
C THR A 4 17.78 1.72 -21.00
N ASP A 5 18.30 1.23 -22.14
CA ASP A 5 19.32 1.95 -22.93
C ASP A 5 18.78 3.26 -23.53
N ASP A 6 17.46 3.30 -23.74
CA ASP A 6 16.74 4.45 -24.28
C ASP A 6 16.28 5.44 -23.20
N TYR A 7 16.48 5.14 -21.91
CA TYR A 7 16.20 6.06 -20.81
C TYR A 7 17.45 6.87 -20.44
N ASP A 8 18.60 6.20 -20.37
CA ASP A 8 19.87 6.82 -19.98
C ASP A 8 20.44 7.74 -21.08
N SER A 9 19.97 7.59 -22.33
CA SER A 9 20.28 8.45 -23.47
C SER A 9 19.47 9.76 -23.52
N LEU A 10 18.39 9.86 -22.74
CA LEU A 10 17.50 11.03 -22.72
C LEU A 10 18.12 12.22 -21.98
N SER A 11 17.74 13.43 -22.40
CA SER A 11 18.07 14.64 -21.65
C SER A 11 17.46 14.59 -20.24
N LYS A 12 17.96 15.45 -19.34
CA LYS A 12 17.40 15.57 -17.99
C LYS A 12 15.90 15.92 -18.02
N GLU A 13 15.51 16.83 -18.91
CA GLU A 13 14.14 17.30 -19.05
C GLU A 13 13.20 16.21 -19.57
N GLU A 14 13.65 15.40 -20.54
CA GLU A 14 12.88 14.27 -21.06
C GLU A 14 12.72 13.15 -20.03
N ARG A 15 13.75 12.86 -19.24
CA ARG A 15 13.66 11.90 -18.12
C ARG A 15 12.67 12.37 -17.06
N GLU A 16 12.75 13.63 -16.66
CA GLU A 16 11.81 14.22 -15.70
C GLU A 16 10.36 14.21 -16.21
N ALA A 17 10.15 14.50 -17.50
CA ALA A 17 8.84 14.45 -18.13
C ALA A 17 8.28 13.01 -18.13
N ARG A 18 9.08 12.02 -18.53
CA ARG A 18 8.71 10.60 -18.53
C ARG A 18 8.42 10.09 -17.12
N ASP A 19 9.28 10.42 -16.15
CA ASP A 19 9.07 10.06 -14.74
C ASP A 19 7.81 10.71 -14.15
N LYS A 20 7.46 11.91 -14.59
CA LYS A 20 6.23 12.59 -14.17
C LYS A 20 5.00 11.93 -14.79
N GLU A 21 5.06 11.56 -16.07
CA GLU A 21 4.00 10.85 -16.76
C GLU A 21 3.75 9.46 -16.14
N ASP A 22 4.81 8.69 -15.90
CA ASP A 22 4.72 7.38 -15.26
C ASP A 22 4.13 7.48 -13.85
N ARG A 23 4.56 8.45 -13.04
CA ARG A 23 3.97 8.71 -11.72
C ARG A 23 2.50 9.11 -11.79
N ALA A 24 2.10 9.88 -12.79
CA ALA A 24 0.70 10.25 -12.99
C ALA A 24 -0.15 9.04 -13.39
N ARG A 25 0.38 8.16 -14.25
CA ARG A 25 -0.28 6.91 -14.65
C ARG A 25 -0.46 5.98 -13.45
N GLU A 26 0.61 5.70 -12.70
CA GLU A 26 0.53 4.87 -11.49
C GLU A 26 -0.46 5.44 -10.48
N ARG A 27 -0.44 6.76 -10.25
CA ARG A 27 -1.39 7.41 -9.35
C ARG A 27 -2.83 7.25 -9.82
N ALA A 28 -3.08 7.36 -11.12
CA ALA A 28 -4.41 7.16 -11.68
C ALA A 28 -4.88 5.71 -11.49
N GLU A 29 -4.03 4.73 -11.78
CA GLU A 29 -4.31 3.30 -11.58
C GLU A 29 -4.60 2.97 -10.10
N GLN A 30 -3.77 3.48 -9.17
CA GLN A 30 -3.98 3.29 -7.74
C GLN A 30 -5.26 3.99 -7.24
N SER A 31 -5.61 5.16 -7.81
CA SER A 31 -6.83 5.88 -7.44
C SER A 31 -8.13 5.22 -7.92
N ALA A 32 -8.03 4.32 -8.91
CA ALA A 32 -9.15 3.55 -9.42
C ALA A 32 -9.47 2.30 -8.57
N LEU A 33 -8.60 1.95 -7.61
CA LEU A 33 -8.83 0.83 -6.70
C LEU A 33 -10.00 1.13 -5.74
N PRO A 34 -10.72 0.10 -5.27
CA PRO A 34 -11.84 0.27 -4.33
C PRO A 34 -11.37 0.59 -2.89
N TYR A 35 -10.09 0.88 -2.69
CA TYR A 35 -9.44 1.14 -1.42
C TYR A 35 -8.21 2.03 -1.65
N LYS A 36 -7.72 2.62 -0.56
CA LYS A 36 -6.43 3.32 -0.52
C LYS A 36 -5.48 2.53 0.36
N TRP A 37 -4.20 2.63 0.09
CA TRP A 37 -3.21 1.97 0.93
C TRP A 37 -1.95 2.81 1.03
N THR A 38 -1.29 2.66 2.16
CA THR A 38 0.02 3.23 2.46
C THR A 38 0.89 2.13 3.05
N GLN A 39 2.19 2.36 3.08
CA GLN A 39 3.11 1.41 3.66
C GLN A 39 4.31 2.13 4.25
N GLU A 40 4.87 1.51 5.27
CA GLU A 40 6.23 1.77 5.73
C GLU A 40 7.09 0.54 5.48
N LEU A 41 8.33 0.54 5.96
CA LEU A 41 9.22 -0.60 5.75
C LEU A 41 8.70 -1.87 6.46
N GLY A 42 8.05 -1.71 7.62
CA GLY A 42 7.54 -2.81 8.45
C GLY A 42 6.07 -3.20 8.21
N GLU A 43 5.26 -2.32 7.65
CA GLU A 43 3.80 -2.48 7.68
C GLU A 43 3.11 -1.94 6.42
N VAL A 44 1.87 -2.37 6.21
CA VAL A 44 0.96 -1.88 5.16
C VAL A 44 -0.39 -1.58 5.79
N ASP A 45 -0.89 -0.36 5.59
CA ASP A 45 -2.24 0.03 5.97
C ASP A 45 -3.15 0.13 4.75
N VAL A 46 -4.33 -0.47 4.85
CA VAL A 46 -5.33 -0.53 3.79
C VAL A 46 -6.63 0.10 4.30
N ASN A 47 -7.03 1.22 3.72
CA ASN A 47 -8.25 1.95 4.05
C ASN A 47 -9.32 1.70 2.99
N ILE A 48 -10.42 1.08 3.41
CA ILE A 48 -11.48 0.59 2.52
C ILE A 48 -12.78 1.32 2.88
N PRO A 49 -13.28 2.22 2.02
CA PRO A 49 -14.56 2.87 2.26
C PRO A 49 -15.70 1.83 2.23
N VAL A 50 -16.59 1.92 3.20
CA VAL A 50 -17.79 1.08 3.31
C VAL A 50 -19.03 1.95 3.47
N PRO A 51 -20.24 1.44 3.17
CA PRO A 51 -21.48 2.20 3.36
C PRO A 51 -21.61 2.74 4.80
N LYS A 52 -22.07 3.99 4.94
CA LYS A 52 -22.23 4.63 6.24
C LYS A 52 -23.18 3.82 7.14
N GLY A 53 -22.77 3.61 8.38
CA GLY A 53 -23.51 2.81 9.36
C GLY A 53 -23.14 1.32 9.37
N THR A 54 -22.19 0.90 8.53
CA THR A 54 -21.60 -0.46 8.58
C THR A 54 -21.05 -0.70 9.98
N ARG A 55 -21.34 -1.87 10.57
CA ARG A 55 -20.79 -2.26 11.88
C ARG A 55 -19.87 -3.46 11.71
N ALA A 56 -19.03 -3.70 12.72
CA ALA A 56 -18.13 -4.86 12.77
C ALA A 56 -18.85 -6.20 12.51
N LYS A 57 -20.08 -6.36 12.99
CA LYS A 57 -20.88 -7.58 12.79
C LYS A 57 -21.31 -7.81 11.34
N ASP A 58 -21.34 -6.77 10.51
CA ASP A 58 -21.78 -6.81 9.12
C ASP A 58 -20.59 -7.14 8.18
N LEU A 59 -19.36 -7.08 8.71
CA LEU A 59 -18.14 -7.34 7.96
C LEU A 59 -17.75 -8.82 7.97
N ALA A 60 -17.23 -9.29 6.84
CA ALA A 60 -16.57 -10.57 6.67
C ALA A 60 -15.12 -10.31 6.25
N ILE A 61 -14.21 -10.40 7.21
CA ILE A 61 -12.78 -10.13 7.02
C ILE A 61 -11.99 -11.40 7.30
N LEU A 62 -11.12 -11.77 6.36
CA LEU A 62 -10.19 -12.88 6.49
C LEU A 62 -8.79 -12.35 6.20
N ILE A 63 -7.94 -12.40 7.22
CA ILE A 63 -6.52 -12.09 7.14
C ILE A 63 -5.77 -13.40 7.34
N GLN A 64 -4.96 -13.79 6.36
CA GLN A 64 -4.10 -14.96 6.40
C GLN A 64 -2.71 -14.58 5.93
N LYS A 65 -1.73 -15.45 6.23
CA LYS A 65 -0.30 -15.20 5.99
C LYS A 65 0.01 -14.63 4.61
N LYS A 66 -0.73 -15.05 3.59
CA LYS A 66 -0.54 -14.60 2.20
C LYS A 66 -1.86 -14.32 1.48
N LYS A 67 -2.95 -14.06 2.21
CA LYS A 67 -4.27 -13.84 1.61
C LYS A 67 -5.06 -12.81 2.42
N LEU A 68 -5.76 -11.93 1.71
CA LEU A 68 -6.67 -10.96 2.29
C LEU A 68 -8.02 -11.02 1.58
N SER A 69 -9.08 -11.04 2.36
CA SER A 69 -10.45 -10.92 1.87
C SER A 69 -11.22 -9.97 2.80
N VAL A 70 -11.88 -8.97 2.22
CA VAL A 70 -12.69 -7.98 2.93
C VAL A 70 -14.00 -7.80 2.16
N GLY A 71 -15.13 -7.90 2.86
CA GLY A 71 -16.44 -7.63 2.27
C GLY A 71 -17.53 -7.49 3.32
N LEU A 72 -18.73 -7.16 2.85
CA LEU A 72 -19.94 -7.20 3.67
C LEU A 72 -20.57 -8.59 3.61
N LYS A 73 -21.11 -9.07 4.73
CA LYS A 73 -21.80 -10.36 4.79
C LYS A 73 -22.98 -10.38 3.81
N GLY A 74 -23.01 -11.39 2.96
CA GLY A 74 -24.07 -11.56 1.96
C GLY A 74 -23.94 -10.66 0.72
N GLN A 75 -22.82 -9.97 0.55
CA GLN A 75 -22.50 -9.20 -0.66
C GLN A 75 -21.20 -9.71 -1.30
N ASP A 76 -20.91 -9.22 -2.50
CA ASP A 76 -19.62 -9.44 -3.14
C ASP A 76 -18.49 -8.85 -2.29
N LYS A 77 -17.35 -9.52 -2.32
CA LYS A 77 -16.16 -9.08 -1.60
C LYS A 77 -15.60 -7.83 -2.27
N ILE A 78 -15.24 -6.85 -1.46
CA ILE A 78 -14.59 -5.61 -1.89
C ILE A 78 -13.13 -5.90 -2.26
N LEU A 79 -12.50 -6.77 -1.47
CA LEU A 79 -11.14 -7.28 -1.68
C LEU A 79 -11.16 -8.80 -1.55
N ASP A 80 -10.53 -9.52 -2.47
CA ASP A 80 -10.30 -10.96 -2.36
C ASP A 80 -9.08 -11.35 -3.19
N GLY A 81 -8.02 -11.80 -2.55
CA GLY A 81 -6.85 -12.26 -3.30
C GLY A 81 -5.64 -12.61 -2.45
N GLU A 82 -4.60 -13.05 -3.16
CA GLU A 82 -3.29 -13.32 -2.58
C GLU A 82 -2.55 -12.00 -2.32
N LEU A 83 -1.94 -11.87 -1.15
CA LEU A 83 -1.05 -10.75 -0.81
C LEU A 83 0.24 -10.87 -1.62
N CYS A 84 0.85 -9.73 -1.99
CA CYS A 84 2.10 -9.76 -2.74
C CYS A 84 3.25 -10.39 -1.95
N MET A 85 3.22 -10.27 -0.61
CA MET A 85 4.18 -10.85 0.31
C MET A 85 3.51 -11.38 1.57
N GLU A 86 4.28 -12.14 2.35
CA GLU A 86 3.79 -12.73 3.60
C GLU A 86 3.72 -11.69 4.72
N ILE A 87 2.72 -11.86 5.58
CA ILE A 87 2.46 -11.04 6.76
C ILE A 87 2.55 -11.88 8.04
N LYS A 88 2.73 -11.18 9.16
CA LYS A 88 2.60 -11.73 10.50
C LYS A 88 1.16 -11.57 10.96
N VAL A 89 0.37 -12.63 10.80
CA VAL A 89 -1.10 -12.59 10.97
C VAL A 89 -1.49 -12.18 12.38
N GLU A 90 -0.75 -12.66 13.39
CA GLU A 90 -0.97 -12.37 14.80
C GLU A 90 -0.71 -10.91 15.19
N GLU A 91 0.07 -10.16 14.39
CA GLU A 91 0.33 -8.73 14.58
C GLU A 91 -0.49 -7.87 13.61
N SER A 92 -1.17 -8.49 12.66
CA SER A 92 -2.07 -7.81 11.73
C SER A 92 -3.45 -7.63 12.36
N THR A 93 -4.04 -6.46 12.20
CA THR A 93 -5.34 -6.13 12.82
C THR A 93 -6.27 -5.46 11.81
N TRP A 94 -7.53 -5.30 12.20
CA TRP A 94 -8.47 -4.46 11.47
C TRP A 94 -9.35 -3.71 12.43
N THR A 95 -9.76 -2.51 12.03
CA THR A 95 -10.68 -1.65 12.76
C THR A 95 -11.72 -1.08 11.80
N ILE A 96 -12.81 -0.57 12.36
CA ILE A 96 -13.81 0.19 11.64
C ILE A 96 -13.84 1.61 12.20
N GLU A 97 -13.66 2.59 11.33
CA GLU A 97 -13.62 4.00 11.66
C GLU A 97 -14.92 4.67 11.22
N ASP A 98 -15.54 5.41 12.15
CA ASP A 98 -16.78 6.17 11.96
C ASP A 98 -17.95 5.38 11.33
N ASN A 99 -17.91 4.04 11.40
CA ASN A 99 -18.85 3.14 10.73
C ASN A 99 -18.96 3.38 9.20
N GLN A 100 -17.90 3.86 8.56
CA GLN A 100 -17.87 4.18 7.12
C GLN A 100 -16.53 3.85 6.45
N SER A 101 -15.52 3.44 7.20
CA SER A 101 -14.24 3.01 6.66
C SER A 101 -13.72 1.81 7.45
N VAL A 102 -13.14 0.83 6.76
CA VAL A 102 -12.42 -0.29 7.37
C VAL A 102 -10.94 -0.06 7.17
N LEU A 103 -10.19 -0.03 8.27
CA LEU A 103 -8.74 0.03 8.25
C LEU A 103 -8.20 -1.38 8.50
N ILE A 104 -7.40 -1.90 7.58
CA ILE A 104 -6.64 -3.14 7.77
C ILE A 104 -5.18 -2.76 7.97
N HIS A 105 -4.61 -3.18 9.08
CA HIS A 105 -3.19 -3.06 9.37
C HIS A 105 -2.52 -4.42 9.16
N LEU A 106 -1.54 -4.48 8.27
CA LEU A 106 -0.82 -5.70 7.91
C LEU A 106 0.65 -5.57 8.31
N GLU A 107 1.06 -6.37 9.29
CA GLU A 107 2.47 -6.44 9.71
C GLU A 107 3.24 -7.29 8.71
N LYS A 108 4.26 -6.74 8.05
CA LYS A 108 5.06 -7.49 7.07
C LYS A 108 5.90 -8.52 7.80
N LEU A 109 5.95 -9.74 7.25
CA LEU A 109 6.90 -10.74 7.74
C LEU A 109 8.35 -10.34 7.41
N ASN A 110 8.56 -9.76 6.22
CA ASN A 110 9.84 -9.19 5.80
C ASN A 110 9.75 -7.65 5.88
N LYS A 111 10.41 -7.08 6.88
CA LYS A 111 10.47 -5.64 7.16
C LYS A 111 11.62 -4.94 6.43
N GLU A 112 12.03 -5.44 5.28
CA GLU A 112 13.09 -4.84 4.44
C GLU A 112 12.62 -4.66 2.99
N ARG A 113 11.33 -4.92 2.71
CA ARG A 113 10.77 -4.88 1.36
C ARG A 113 9.55 -3.98 1.24
N TRP A 114 9.64 -3.08 0.26
CA TRP A 114 8.50 -2.33 -0.23
C TRP A 114 7.59 -3.22 -1.07
N TRP A 115 6.29 -3.13 -0.82
CA TRP A 115 5.25 -3.82 -1.57
C TRP A 115 4.97 -3.05 -2.85
N GLU A 116 4.96 -3.72 -3.99
CA GLU A 116 4.57 -3.11 -5.27
C GLU A 116 3.05 -2.99 -5.40
N ASN A 117 2.29 -3.79 -4.66
CA ASN A 117 0.83 -3.78 -4.59
C ASN A 117 0.36 -4.50 -3.32
N VAL A 118 -0.91 -4.33 -2.92
CA VAL A 118 -1.47 -5.11 -1.80
C VAL A 118 -1.81 -6.52 -2.24
N LEU A 119 -2.65 -6.64 -3.27
CA LEU A 119 -3.04 -7.93 -3.87
C LEU A 119 -2.29 -8.15 -5.18
N THR A 120 -1.83 -9.36 -5.43
CA THR A 120 -0.98 -9.72 -6.57
C THR A 120 -1.55 -9.35 -7.94
N HIS A 121 -2.88 -9.27 -8.07
CA HIS A 121 -3.59 -8.97 -9.31
C HIS A 121 -3.94 -7.49 -9.49
N HIS A 122 -3.64 -6.63 -8.51
CA HIS A 122 -3.84 -5.18 -8.62
C HIS A 122 -2.62 -4.49 -9.26
N PRO A 123 -2.80 -3.27 -9.82
CA PRO A 123 -1.71 -2.50 -10.42
C PRO A 123 -0.54 -2.32 -9.46
N LYS A 124 0.66 -2.41 -10.02
CA LYS A 124 1.92 -2.30 -9.29
C LYS A 124 2.42 -0.86 -9.29
N ILE A 125 3.15 -0.46 -8.25
CA ILE A 125 3.88 0.80 -8.18
C ILE A 125 5.38 0.54 -8.31
N ASP A 126 6.12 1.51 -8.85
CA ASP A 126 7.58 1.45 -8.86
C ASP A 126 8.15 1.75 -7.46
N THR A 127 8.51 0.69 -6.74
CA THR A 127 9.05 0.79 -5.38
C THR A 127 10.46 1.38 -5.31
N ARG A 128 11.17 1.48 -6.44
CA ARG A 128 12.51 2.10 -6.49
C ARG A 128 12.46 3.61 -6.27
N LYS A 129 11.30 4.21 -6.49
CA LYS A 129 11.03 5.65 -6.32
C LYS A 129 10.52 5.99 -4.92
N ILE A 130 10.34 5.00 -4.05
CA ILE A 130 9.91 5.23 -2.67
C ILE A 130 11.11 5.72 -1.87
N GLU A 131 11.02 6.94 -1.36
CA GLU A 131 11.99 7.48 -0.43
C GLU A 131 11.73 6.85 0.96
N PRO A 132 12.65 6.03 1.51
CA PRO A 132 12.49 5.55 2.87
C PRO A 132 12.43 6.76 3.79
N GLY A 133 11.42 6.80 4.66
CA GLY A 133 11.20 7.91 5.59
C GLY A 133 12.52 8.27 6.26
N ASN A 134 13.09 9.39 5.84
CA ASN A 134 14.39 9.84 6.31
C ASN A 134 14.25 10.07 7.81
N SER A 135 14.85 9.20 8.64
CA SER A 135 14.97 9.41 10.07
C SER A 135 15.51 10.82 10.25
N LYS A 136 14.68 11.74 10.74
CA LYS A 136 15.14 13.06 11.14
C LYS A 136 16.08 12.89 12.32
N LEU A 137 17.34 12.62 12.01
CA LEU A 137 18.50 12.71 12.91
C LEU A 137 18.78 14.17 13.32
N SER A 138 17.89 15.11 12.95
CA SER A 138 17.94 16.52 13.32
C SER A 138 17.33 16.85 14.69
N ASP A 139 16.77 15.87 15.42
CA ASP A 139 16.29 16.07 16.82
C ASP A 139 17.32 15.62 17.88
N LEU A 140 18.55 15.24 17.49
CA LEU A 140 19.68 15.07 18.41
C LEU A 140 20.52 16.35 18.48
N ASP A 141 19.88 17.47 18.85
CA ASP A 141 20.62 18.70 19.16
C ASP A 141 21.20 18.59 20.58
N GLY A 142 22.45 18.16 20.64
CA GLY A 142 23.50 18.60 21.56
C GLY A 142 23.14 19.20 22.93
N GLU A 143 22.55 18.45 23.86
CA GLU A 143 22.70 18.73 25.30
C GLU A 143 23.94 18.02 25.86
N THR A 144 25.12 18.49 25.43
CA THR A 144 26.32 18.46 26.29
C THR A 144 26.59 19.87 26.76
N ARG A 145 26.22 20.14 28.01
CA ARG A 145 26.74 21.27 28.77
C ARG A 145 27.10 20.84 30.18
#